data_AF-A0A4P5VRJ8-F1
#
_entry.id   AF-A0A4P5VRJ8-F1
#
_cell.length_a   1.000
_cell.length_b   1.000
_cell.length_c   1.000
_cell.angle_alpha   90.00
_cell.angle_beta   90.00
_cell.angle_gamma   90.00
#
_symmetry.space_group_name_H-M   'P 1'
#
loop_
_entity.id
_entity.type
_entity.pdbx_description
1 polymer ?
#
loop_
_entity_poly.entity_id
_entity_poly.type
_entity_poly.pdbx_seq_one_letter_code
_entity_poly.pdbx_strand_id
1 'polypeptide(L)'
;MTPDLHWTVTVDPLTLAIGFAHVQVEHTLGHHFSLYLGPSVKCFDGILEGANGPYVGVGVEAGVRGFFWGTAPAGGWVMVRGVLASLSTNVPNTATNLGGYTSALVGFTGIVGPGLVLSGGLGVSYFDYGVLEYGVHGLAPAAHTNVGWAF
;
A
#
# COMPACT_ATOMS: atom_id res chain seq x y z
N MET A 1 11.98 2.54 -30.02
CA MET A 1 11.19 1.48 -29.35
C MET A 1 11.20 1.78 -27.88
N THR A 2 10.06 2.07 -27.29
CA THR A 2 9.89 2.08 -25.83
C THR A 2 9.95 0.62 -25.36
N PRO A 3 10.77 0.27 -24.36
CA PRO A 3 10.78 -1.09 -23.81
C PRO A 3 9.38 -1.47 -23.30
N ASP A 4 9.02 -2.75 -23.43
CA ASP A 4 7.76 -3.30 -22.91
C ASP A 4 7.95 -3.57 -21.41
N LEU A 5 7.55 -2.59 -20.59
CA LEU A 5 7.76 -2.61 -19.14
C LEU A 5 6.58 -3.32 -18.49
N HIS A 6 6.78 -4.58 -18.09
CA HIS A 6 5.72 -5.42 -17.52
C HIS A 6 5.76 -5.51 -16.00
N TRP A 7 6.87 -5.10 -15.40
CA TRP A 7 7.09 -5.20 -13.97
C TRP A 7 7.41 -3.84 -13.39
N THR A 8 6.94 -3.60 -12.17
CA THR A 8 7.46 -2.49 -11.36
C THR A 8 7.78 -2.96 -9.96
N VAL A 9 8.78 -2.36 -9.34
CA VAL A 9 9.06 -2.48 -7.91
C VAL A 9 9.05 -1.09 -7.33
N THR A 10 8.19 -0.87 -6.35
CA THR A 10 7.98 0.44 -5.75
C THR A 10 7.88 0.37 -4.23
N VAL A 11 8.11 1.50 -3.59
CA VAL A 11 7.85 1.72 -2.16
C VAL A 11 6.88 2.87 -2.00
N ASP A 12 6.15 2.90 -0.89
CA ASP A 12 5.24 4.01 -0.55
C ASP A 12 5.84 4.93 0.54
N PRO A 13 6.41 6.09 0.16
CA PRO A 13 6.99 7.03 1.12
C PRO A 13 5.97 7.63 2.07
N LEU A 14 4.72 7.80 1.62
CA LEU A 14 3.68 8.42 2.44
C LEU A 14 3.24 7.50 3.55
N THR A 15 3.04 6.21 3.26
CA THR A 15 2.74 5.22 4.30
C THR A 15 3.92 5.08 5.27
N LEU A 16 5.16 5.17 4.75
CA LEU A 16 6.36 5.12 5.60
C LEU A 16 6.37 6.30 6.59
N ALA A 17 5.98 7.50 6.16
CA ALA A 17 5.89 8.67 7.04
C ALA A 17 4.85 8.52 8.17
N ILE A 18 3.87 7.62 8.00
CA ILE A 18 2.86 7.30 9.01
C ILE A 18 3.08 5.92 9.66
N GLY A 19 4.29 5.37 9.56
CA GLY A 19 4.70 4.18 10.32
C GLY A 19 4.66 2.85 9.56
N PHE A 20 4.30 2.85 8.28
CA PHE A 20 4.11 1.63 7.48
C PHE A 20 5.09 1.54 6.30
N ALA A 21 5.95 0.52 6.30
CA ALA A 21 6.80 0.20 5.16
C ALA A 21 6.11 -0.80 4.24
N HIS A 22 5.98 -0.44 2.96
CA HIS A 22 5.41 -1.27 1.91
C HIS A 22 6.40 -1.39 0.76
N VAL A 23 6.64 -2.62 0.30
CA VAL A 23 7.33 -2.88 -0.97
C VAL A 23 6.30 -3.54 -1.89
N GLN A 24 6.09 -2.98 -3.06
CA GLN A 24 5.08 -3.44 -4.00
C GLN A 24 5.75 -3.90 -5.29
N VAL A 25 5.60 -5.18 -5.60
CA VAL A 25 5.98 -5.76 -6.89
C VAL A 25 4.71 -5.85 -7.73
N GLU A 26 4.65 -5.11 -8.83
CA GLU A 26 3.52 -5.10 -9.76
C GLU A 26 3.85 -5.85 -11.04
N HIS A 27 2.86 -6.58 -11.57
CA HIS A 27 2.90 -7.19 -12.88
C HIS A 27 1.68 -6.80 -13.71
N THR A 28 1.91 -6.42 -14.97
CA THR A 28 0.83 -6.18 -15.94
C THR A 28 0.18 -7.51 -16.36
N LEU A 29 -1.14 -7.64 -16.23
CA LEU A 29 -1.91 -8.81 -16.69
C LEU A 29 -2.45 -8.64 -18.12
N GLY A 30 -2.32 -7.43 -18.67
CA GLY A 30 -2.77 -7.03 -19.99
C GLY A 30 -2.76 -5.51 -20.09
N HIS A 31 -3.38 -4.96 -21.13
CA HIS A 31 -3.33 -3.50 -21.37
C HIS A 31 -4.04 -2.68 -20.29
N HIS A 32 -5.06 -3.24 -19.65
CA HIS A 32 -5.94 -2.52 -18.73
C HIS A 32 -5.85 -2.96 -17.27
N PHE A 33 -5.05 -3.97 -16.95
CA PHE A 33 -5.01 -4.53 -15.61
C PHE A 33 -3.59 -4.83 -15.15
N SER A 34 -3.31 -4.55 -13.88
CA SER A 34 -2.13 -5.05 -13.18
C SER A 34 -2.49 -5.56 -11.80
N LEU A 35 -1.68 -6.49 -11.31
CA LEU A 35 -1.73 -7.01 -9.95
C LEU A 35 -0.42 -6.64 -9.27
N TYR A 36 -0.48 -6.21 -8.01
CA TYR A 36 0.71 -6.10 -7.19
C TYR A 36 0.57 -6.87 -5.89
N LEU A 37 1.74 -7.26 -5.36
CA LEU A 37 1.90 -7.98 -4.11
C LEU A 37 3.19 -7.54 -3.45
N GLY A 38 3.23 -7.52 -2.12
CA GLY A 38 4.49 -7.52 -1.41
C GLY A 38 4.37 -7.41 0.11
N PRO A 39 5.50 -7.33 0.82
CA PRO A 39 5.52 -7.26 2.27
C PRO A 39 5.00 -5.91 2.78
N SER A 40 4.33 -5.95 3.92
CA SER A 40 3.91 -4.79 4.70
C SER A 40 4.43 -4.92 6.13
N VAL A 41 4.99 -3.84 6.67
CA VAL A 41 5.47 -3.80 8.05
C VAL A 41 5.02 -2.50 8.72
N LYS A 42 4.40 -2.59 9.91
CA LYS A 42 4.24 -1.44 10.81
C LYS A 42 5.49 -1.34 11.69
N CYS A 43 6.25 -0.28 11.50
CA CYS A 43 7.58 -0.08 12.09
C CYS A 43 7.56 0.82 13.34
N PHE A 44 6.70 1.83 13.38
CA PHE A 44 6.62 2.82 14.46
C PHE A 44 5.26 3.53 14.45
N ASP A 45 4.96 4.27 15.50
CA ASP A 45 3.72 5.04 15.59
C ASP A 45 3.82 6.30 14.72
N GLY A 46 2.88 6.43 13.79
CA GLY A 46 2.85 7.56 12.85
C GLY A 46 2.41 8.87 13.51
N ILE A 47 2.68 9.99 12.85
CA ILE A 47 2.26 11.33 13.30
C ILE A 47 0.73 11.51 13.46
N LEU A 48 -0.06 10.58 12.92
CA LEU A 48 -1.52 10.58 12.99
C LEU A 48 -2.07 9.70 14.14
N GLU A 49 -1.23 8.86 14.75
CA GLU A 49 -1.63 7.98 15.84
C GLU A 49 -1.41 8.71 17.17
N GLY A 50 -2.46 9.37 17.67
CA GLY A 50 -2.42 9.99 18.99
C GLY A 50 -2.20 8.94 20.08
N ALA A 51 -0.99 8.90 20.66
CA ALA A 51 -0.63 8.12 21.85
C ALA A 51 -1.09 6.63 21.89
N ASN A 52 -1.22 5.96 20.74
CA ASN A 52 -1.74 4.61 20.66
C ASN A 52 -0.60 3.57 20.67
N GLY A 53 -0.09 3.29 21.88
CA GLY A 53 0.70 2.13 22.35
C GLY A 53 1.66 1.38 21.39
N PRO A 54 2.88 0.99 21.82
CA PRO A 54 3.84 0.35 20.91
C PRO A 54 3.36 -1.04 20.45
N TYR A 55 2.89 -1.13 19.22
CA TYR A 55 2.66 -2.39 18.53
C TYR A 55 3.28 -2.39 17.14
N VAL A 56 3.84 -3.54 16.76
CA VAL A 56 4.44 -3.77 15.46
C VAL A 56 3.55 -4.72 14.67
N GLY A 57 3.65 -4.65 13.36
CA GLY A 57 2.86 -5.48 12.46
C GLY A 57 3.74 -6.03 11.35
N VAL A 58 3.61 -7.32 11.05
CA VAL A 58 4.24 -7.93 9.87
C VAL A 58 3.16 -8.61 9.04
N GLY A 59 3.11 -8.27 7.77
CA GLY A 59 2.01 -8.64 6.91
C GLY A 59 2.34 -8.62 5.43
N VAL A 60 1.28 -8.74 4.65
CA VAL A 60 1.30 -8.72 3.20
C VAL A 60 0.29 -7.71 2.70
N GLU A 61 0.63 -7.05 1.62
CA GLU A 61 -0.25 -6.18 0.86
C GLU A 61 -0.45 -6.77 -0.54
N ALA A 62 -1.69 -6.75 -1.02
CA ALA A 62 -2.00 -7.06 -2.40
C ALA A 62 -3.01 -6.07 -2.95
N GLY A 63 -2.97 -5.80 -4.25
CA GLY A 63 -3.99 -4.99 -4.90
C GLY A 63 -4.04 -5.17 -6.40
N VAL A 64 -5.20 -4.80 -6.96
CA VAL A 64 -5.46 -4.86 -8.40
C VAL A 64 -5.72 -3.44 -8.89
N ARG A 65 -5.10 -3.08 -10.01
CA ARG A 65 -5.37 -1.81 -10.72
C ARG A 65 -6.11 -2.08 -12.02
N GLY A 66 -7.12 -1.27 -12.31
CA GLY A 66 -7.77 -1.15 -13.60
C GLY A 66 -7.45 0.20 -14.23
N PHE A 67 -6.87 0.20 -15.44
CA PHE A 67 -6.41 1.41 -16.14
C PHE A 67 -7.49 1.89 -17.11
N PHE A 68 -8.08 3.04 -16.80
CA PHE A 68 -9.08 3.72 -17.63
C PHE A 68 -8.46 4.72 -18.60
N TRP A 69 -7.19 5.07 -18.40
CA TRP A 69 -6.41 5.92 -19.29
C TRP A 69 -4.97 5.42 -19.35
N GLY A 70 -4.33 5.45 -20.52
CA GLY A 70 -3.01 4.86 -20.72
C GLY A 70 -3.06 3.32 -20.82
N THR A 71 -1.91 2.68 -20.61
CA THR A 71 -1.72 1.23 -20.67
C THR A 71 -0.92 0.79 -19.45
N ALA A 72 -1.39 -0.23 -18.73
CA ALA A 72 -0.69 -0.77 -17.57
C ALA A 72 0.80 -1.01 -17.90
N PRO A 73 1.75 -0.59 -17.02
CA PRO A 73 1.55 -0.07 -15.67
C PRO A 73 1.45 1.47 -15.58
N ALA A 74 1.35 2.19 -16.72
CA ALA A 74 1.33 3.65 -16.77
C ALA A 74 -0.04 4.20 -17.19
N GLY A 75 -0.49 5.27 -16.52
CA GLY A 75 -1.73 5.95 -16.84
C GLY A 75 -2.66 6.13 -15.65
N GLY A 76 -3.90 6.52 -15.93
CA GLY A 76 -4.95 6.70 -14.94
C GLY A 76 -5.57 5.37 -14.53
N TRP A 77 -5.65 5.12 -13.22
CA TRP A 77 -6.10 3.84 -12.68
C TRP A 77 -7.10 4.00 -11.53
N VAL A 78 -7.93 2.98 -11.37
CA VAL A 78 -8.67 2.68 -10.14
C VAL A 78 -8.05 1.45 -9.49
N MET A 79 -8.03 1.38 -8.16
CA MET A 79 -7.42 0.29 -7.42
C MET A 79 -8.32 -0.17 -6.28
N VAL A 80 -8.33 -1.48 -6.05
CA VAL A 80 -8.70 -2.06 -4.75
C VAL A 80 -7.47 -2.77 -4.19
N ARG A 81 -7.12 -2.48 -2.93
CA ARG A 81 -6.02 -3.13 -2.22
C ARG A 81 -6.43 -3.59 -0.83
N GLY A 82 -5.72 -4.58 -0.31
CA GLY A 82 -5.87 -5.09 1.04
C GLY A 82 -4.52 -5.35 1.69
N VAL A 83 -4.46 -5.08 2.99
CA VAL A 83 -3.35 -5.45 3.87
C VAL A 83 -3.86 -6.39 4.93
N LEU A 84 -3.11 -7.46 5.17
CA LEU A 84 -3.30 -8.37 6.29
C LEU A 84 -1.98 -8.51 7.04
N ALA A 85 -2.00 -8.24 8.34
CA ALA A 85 -0.84 -8.26 9.19
C ALA A 85 -1.11 -9.00 10.50
N SER A 86 -0.06 -9.68 10.97
CA SER A 86 0.04 -10.18 12.34
C SER A 86 0.59 -9.06 13.21
N LEU A 87 -0.17 -8.66 14.23
CA LEU A 87 0.12 -7.54 15.11
C LEU A 87 0.55 -8.03 16.48
N SER A 88 1.63 -7.47 17.02
CA SER A 88 2.14 -7.82 18.35
C SER A 88 2.54 -6.58 19.14
N THR A 89 2.44 -6.67 20.47
CA THR A 89 2.80 -5.59 21.39
C THR A 89 3.72 -6.12 22.50
N ASN A 90 4.48 -5.22 23.11
CA ASN A 90 5.39 -5.54 24.23
C ASN A 90 4.68 -5.65 25.58
N VAL A 91 3.35 -5.49 25.62
CA VAL A 91 2.55 -5.59 26.85
C VAL A 91 2.44 -7.07 27.28
N PRO A 92 2.90 -7.45 28.49
CA PRO A 92 2.87 -8.84 28.96
C PRO A 92 1.46 -9.44 28.90
N ASN A 93 1.37 -10.72 28.51
CA ASN A 93 0.11 -11.48 28.34
C ASN A 93 -0.85 -10.97 27.26
N THR A 94 -0.38 -10.13 26.33
CA THR A 94 -1.20 -9.68 25.20
C THR A 94 -1.04 -10.64 24.02
N ALA A 95 -2.16 -11.14 23.50
CA ALA A 95 -2.18 -12.01 22.34
C ALA A 95 -1.77 -11.26 21.06
N THR A 96 -1.07 -11.97 20.17
CA THR A 96 -0.95 -11.56 18.76
C THR A 96 -2.35 -11.49 18.15
N ASN A 97 -2.68 -10.40 17.46
CA ASN A 97 -3.96 -10.26 16.76
C ASN A 97 -3.73 -10.20 15.24
N LEU A 98 -4.74 -10.58 14.46
CA LEU A 98 -4.77 -10.26 13.05
C LEU A 98 -5.42 -8.89 12.89
N GLY A 99 -4.78 -8.05 12.08
CA GLY A 99 -5.32 -6.75 11.69
C GLY A 99 -5.11 -6.51 10.21
N GLY A 100 -5.91 -5.63 9.65
CA GLY A 100 -5.85 -5.35 8.23
C GLY A 100 -6.59 -4.07 7.86
N TYR A 101 -6.45 -3.70 6.60
CA TYR A 101 -7.25 -2.64 6.03
C TYR A 101 -7.46 -2.89 4.54
N THR A 102 -8.56 -2.38 4.02
CA THR A 102 -8.87 -2.41 2.59
C THR A 102 -9.03 -0.98 2.09
N SER A 103 -8.50 -0.68 0.91
CA SER A 103 -8.62 0.63 0.30
C SER A 103 -9.19 0.54 -1.10
N ALA A 104 -10.04 1.51 -1.45
CA ALA A 104 -10.44 1.79 -2.82
C ALA A 104 -9.91 3.16 -3.22
N LEU A 105 -9.15 3.24 -4.31
CA LEU A 105 -8.40 4.42 -4.72
C LEU A 105 -8.56 4.73 -6.20
N VAL A 106 -8.36 5.99 -6.55
CA VAL A 106 -8.15 6.46 -7.93
C VAL A 106 -6.84 7.22 -7.99
N GLY A 107 -6.09 7.05 -9.07
CA GLY A 107 -4.77 7.66 -9.18
C GLY A 107 -4.20 7.64 -10.58
N PHE A 108 -2.91 7.98 -10.64
CA PHE A 108 -2.14 8.04 -11.87
C PHE A 108 -0.73 7.51 -11.64
N THR A 109 -0.22 6.73 -12.59
CA THR A 109 1.18 6.30 -12.64
C THR A 109 1.86 6.89 -13.87
N GLY A 110 2.96 7.61 -13.66
CA GLY A 110 3.88 8.04 -14.69
C GLY A 110 5.17 7.23 -14.65
N ILE A 111 5.68 6.85 -15.82
CA ILE A 111 7.02 6.28 -15.96
C ILE A 111 7.90 7.29 -16.69
N VAL A 112 8.95 7.76 -16.04
CA VAL A 112 9.83 8.83 -16.52
C VAL A 112 11.18 8.25 -16.93
N GLY A 113 11.67 8.70 -18.08
CA GLY A 113 12.97 8.28 -18.60
C GLY A 113 13.02 6.76 -18.85
N PRO A 114 14.08 6.07 -18.41
CA PRO A 114 14.28 4.65 -18.72
C PRO A 114 13.44 3.70 -17.86
N GLY A 115 12.73 4.18 -16.83
CA GLY A 115 11.97 3.30 -15.94
C GLY A 115 11.58 3.87 -14.58
N LEU A 116 11.85 5.15 -14.27
CA LEU A 116 11.48 5.71 -12.96
C LEU A 116 9.96 5.77 -12.82
N VAL A 117 9.41 5.06 -11.84
CA VAL A 117 7.98 5.04 -11.56
C VAL A 117 7.65 6.11 -10.52
N LEU A 118 6.68 6.97 -10.85
CA LEU A 118 6.06 7.91 -9.94
C LEU A 118 4.56 7.68 -10.00
N SER A 119 3.94 7.25 -8.90
CA SER A 119 2.50 7.03 -8.80
C SER A 119 1.93 7.78 -7.61
N GLY A 120 0.69 8.24 -7.75
CA GLY A 120 -0.06 8.86 -6.68
C GLY A 120 -1.55 8.56 -6.82
N GLY A 121 -2.24 8.39 -5.71
CA GLY A 121 -3.69 8.18 -5.69
C GLY A 121 -4.32 8.59 -4.38
N LEU A 122 -5.62 8.87 -4.44
CA LEU A 122 -6.45 9.22 -3.30
C LEU A 122 -7.69 8.35 -3.29
N GLY A 123 -8.27 8.14 -2.11
CA GLY A 123 -9.45 7.30 -1.96
C GLY A 123 -9.92 7.18 -0.53
N VAL A 124 -10.46 6.02 -0.22
CA VAL A 124 -10.98 5.68 1.10
C VAL A 124 -10.43 4.34 1.55
N SER A 125 -10.18 4.22 2.84
CA SER A 125 -9.78 2.98 3.50
C SER A 125 -10.79 2.62 4.58
N TYR A 126 -11.05 1.33 4.73
CA TYR A 126 -11.66 0.76 5.91
C TYR A 126 -10.59 0.01 6.70
N PHE A 127 -10.36 0.45 7.93
CA PHE A 127 -9.37 -0.14 8.83
C PHE A 127 -10.06 -1.06 9.84
N ASP A 128 -9.41 -2.19 10.07
CA ASP A 128 -9.58 -3.00 11.26
C ASP A 128 -8.18 -3.42 11.72
N TYR A 129 -7.41 -2.42 12.16
CA TYR A 129 -5.97 -2.54 12.36
C TYR A 129 -5.60 -2.14 13.79
N GLY A 130 -5.74 -3.10 14.71
CA GLY A 130 -5.52 -2.87 16.12
C GLY A 130 -5.32 -4.12 16.98
N VAL A 131 -4.73 -3.93 18.15
CA VAL A 131 -4.53 -4.92 19.21
C VAL A 131 -5.05 -4.33 20.51
N LEU A 132 -5.97 -5.03 21.19
CA LEU A 132 -6.69 -4.52 22.35
C LEU A 132 -7.44 -3.21 22.03
N GLU A 133 -7.19 -2.13 22.79
CA GLU A 133 -7.78 -0.80 22.60
C GLU A 133 -6.92 0.09 21.70
N TYR A 134 -5.75 -0.40 21.24
CA TYR A 134 -4.84 0.35 20.39
C TYR A 134 -5.10 0.07 18.92
N GLY A 135 -5.17 1.12 18.12
CA GLY A 135 -5.18 1.01 16.66
C GLY A 135 -6.20 1.92 15.99
N VAL A 136 -6.45 1.63 14.71
CA VAL A 136 -7.36 2.40 13.87
C VAL A 136 -8.46 1.47 13.38
N HIS A 137 -9.72 1.90 13.58
CA HIS A 137 -10.89 1.19 13.12
C HIS A 137 -11.84 2.14 12.37
N GLY A 138 -12.49 1.63 11.34
CA GLY A 138 -13.50 2.35 10.57
C GLY A 138 -12.97 3.02 9.30
N LEU A 139 -13.78 3.93 8.76
CA LEU A 139 -13.50 4.59 7.49
C LEU A 139 -12.60 5.81 7.67
N ALA A 140 -11.59 5.95 6.82
CA ALA A 140 -10.75 7.14 6.77
C ALA A 140 -10.35 7.49 5.31
N PRO A 141 -10.02 8.76 5.03
CA PRO A 141 -9.37 9.14 3.78
C PRO A 141 -8.09 8.33 3.57
N ALA A 142 -7.85 7.93 2.33
CA ALA A 142 -6.65 7.20 1.93
C ALA A 142 -5.85 8.04 0.94
N ALA A 143 -4.53 8.03 1.11
CA ALA A 143 -3.59 8.52 0.13
C ALA A 143 -2.54 7.43 -0.11
N HIS A 144 -2.09 7.33 -1.37
CA HIS A 144 -1.18 6.30 -1.84
C HIS A 144 -0.12 6.97 -2.71
N THR A 145 1.15 6.69 -2.46
CA THR A 145 2.25 7.21 -3.28
C THR A 145 3.19 6.07 -3.61
N ASN A 146 3.66 5.95 -4.85
CA ASN A 146 4.72 4.98 -5.17
C ASN A 146 5.89 5.68 -5.85
N VAL A 147 7.09 5.34 -5.40
CA VAL A 147 8.34 5.66 -6.09
C VAL A 147 9.10 4.37 -6.32
N GLY A 148 9.65 4.17 -7.51
CA GLY A 148 10.44 2.98 -7.79
C GLY A 148 10.87 2.85 -9.24
N TRP A 149 10.94 1.61 -9.72
CA TRP A 149 11.49 1.30 -11.04
C TRP A 149 10.65 0.30 -11.82
N ALA A 150 10.56 0.49 -13.12
CA ALA A 150 9.91 -0.38 -14.08
C ALA A 150 10.95 -1.11 -14.94
N PHE A 151 10.71 -2.38 -15.25
CA PHE A 151 11.60 -3.22 -16.06
C PHE A 151 10.85 -4.33 -16.81
#